data_AF-A0A957RYP0-F1
#
_entry.id   AF-A0A957RYP0-F1
#
_cell.length_a   1.000
_cell.length_b   1.000
_cell.length_c   1.000
_cell.angle_alpha   90.00
_cell.angle_beta   90.00
_cell.angle_gamma   90.00
#
_symmetry.space_group_name_H-M   'P 1'
#
loop_
_entity.id
_entity.type
_entity.pdbx_description
1 polymer ?
#
loop_
_entity_poly.entity_id
_entity_poly.type
_entity_poly.pdbx_seq_one_letter_code
_entity_poly.pdbx_strand_id
1 'polypeptide(L)'
;FGAIGGLAGWAVITLTLRFETTSTPLLLLKDALLGALVGLCIGLAIGAADQSADGWARRKLPRIGLSGLIGLGAGLAGLVIGEVIFLWAGGGVWPRAVGWAIFGLLLGVGQWPVTGLKNKGVYAGLGGLLGGLIGGATYERLSLTLLGLGAGREIALTVGGAVGLVILGACIGLFIGLVETILRRAWLCFIYGPLEGKTFTLDNSRPVITLGRSEACDIMLRHDPEAGAVHAAIATTGGAFTLTPREGPVALRTVGGAQSVTTRILQPGDTIQLGRSRFVFETGAEREGEAQ
;
A
#
# COMPACT_ATOMS: atom_id res chain seq x y z
N PHE A 1 6.84 2.23 6.97
CA PHE A 1 5.88 3.35 6.85
C PHE A 1 4.66 3.20 7.76
N GLY A 2 3.96 2.07 7.77
CA GLY A 2 2.79 1.89 8.65
C GLY A 2 3.07 2.11 10.14
N ALA A 3 4.20 1.63 10.65
CA ALA A 3 4.67 1.89 12.03
C ALA A 3 4.84 3.40 12.35
N ILE A 4 5.36 4.17 11.39
CA ILE A 4 5.54 5.63 11.52
C ILE A 4 4.17 6.33 11.54
N GLY A 5 3.23 5.87 10.71
CA GLY A 5 1.85 6.34 10.74
C GLY A 5 1.16 6.07 12.09
N GLY A 6 1.41 4.90 12.69
CA GLY A 6 0.92 4.55 14.04
C GLY A 6 1.53 5.44 15.13
N LEU A 7 2.85 5.65 15.11
CA LEU A 7 3.54 6.54 16.06
C LEU A 7 3.02 7.98 15.96
N ALA A 8 2.91 8.49 14.73
CA ALA A 8 2.37 9.82 14.47
C ALA A 8 0.93 9.94 14.97
N GLY A 9 0.07 8.96 14.66
CA GLY A 9 -1.31 8.92 15.13
C GLY A 9 -1.40 8.98 16.66
N TRP A 10 -0.57 8.21 17.36
CA TRP A 10 -0.49 8.27 18.82
C TRP A 10 -0.07 9.65 19.35
N ALA A 11 0.95 10.26 18.75
CA ALA A 11 1.43 11.58 19.14
C ALA A 11 0.33 12.65 18.97
N VAL A 12 -0.45 12.60 17.88
CA VAL A 12 -1.53 13.58 17.70
C VAL A 12 -2.70 13.30 18.66
N ILE A 13 -3.06 12.05 18.93
CA ILE A 13 -4.11 11.70 19.91
C ILE A 13 -3.76 12.28 21.28
N THR A 14 -2.54 12.02 21.76
CA THR A 14 -2.10 12.40 23.11
C THR A 14 -2.04 13.92 23.31
N LEU A 15 -1.92 14.69 22.23
CA LEU A 15 -1.88 16.16 22.25
C LEU A 15 -3.26 16.81 22.10
N THR A 16 -4.22 16.16 21.41
CA THR A 16 -5.45 16.84 20.96
C THR A 16 -6.72 16.43 21.71
N LEU A 17 -6.86 15.16 22.10
CA LEU A 17 -8.12 14.63 22.62
C LEU A 17 -8.00 14.19 24.08
N ARG A 18 -8.07 15.16 25.01
CA ARG A 18 -8.03 14.94 26.47
C ARG A 18 -9.34 15.34 27.15
N PHE A 19 -10.44 14.68 26.77
CA PHE A 19 -11.68 14.77 27.54
C PHE A 19 -12.23 13.38 27.89
N GLU A 20 -12.63 13.24 29.15
CA GLU A 20 -13.31 12.07 29.68
C GLU A 20 -14.82 12.27 29.54
N THR A 21 -15.52 11.23 29.10
CA THR A 21 -16.97 11.27 28.91
C THR A 21 -17.58 9.92 29.24
N THR A 22 -18.75 9.94 29.88
CA THR A 22 -19.47 8.73 30.34
C THR A 22 -20.70 8.43 29.46
N SER A 23 -21.08 9.35 28.58
CA SER A 23 -22.26 9.20 27.72
C SER A 23 -21.93 8.50 26.40
N THR A 24 -22.69 7.47 26.06
CA THR A 24 -22.55 6.65 24.83
C THR A 24 -22.40 7.43 23.52
N PRO A 25 -23.19 8.49 23.21
CA PRO A 25 -23.02 9.23 21.96
C PRO A 25 -21.70 10.01 21.90
N LEU A 26 -21.23 10.53 23.04
CA LEU A 26 -19.93 11.21 23.11
C LEU A 26 -18.75 10.23 23.07
N LEU A 27 -18.93 8.99 23.52
CA LEU A 27 -17.94 7.91 23.35
C LEU A 27 -17.79 7.57 21.86
N LEU A 28 -18.89 7.34 21.14
CA LEU A 28 -18.86 7.09 19.70
C LEU A 28 -18.22 8.25 18.91
N LEU A 29 -18.54 9.49 19.29
CA LEU A 29 -17.92 10.68 18.68
C LEU A 29 -16.42 10.75 18.97
N LYS A 30 -16.00 10.44 20.20
CA LYS A 30 -14.58 10.40 20.58
C LYS A 30 -13.83 9.34 19.76
N ASP A 31 -14.37 8.13 19.66
CA ASP A 31 -13.75 7.05 18.88
C ASP A 31 -13.74 7.35 17.38
N ALA A 32 -14.79 7.99 16.86
CA ALA A 32 -14.81 8.49 15.49
C ALA A 32 -13.67 9.49 15.21
N LEU A 33 -13.44 10.44 16.12
CA LEU A 33 -12.37 11.44 16.00
C LEU A 33 -10.98 10.82 16.16
N LEU A 34 -10.81 9.92 17.13
CA LEU A 34 -9.56 9.17 17.31
C LEU A 34 -9.23 8.35 16.06
N GLY A 35 -10.22 7.64 15.54
CA GLY A 35 -10.10 6.82 14.34
C GLY A 35 -9.75 7.66 13.13
N ALA A 36 -10.45 8.77 12.92
CA ALA A 36 -10.18 9.71 11.84
C ALA A 36 -8.73 10.20 11.86
N LEU A 37 -8.20 10.54 13.04
CA LEU A 37 -6.84 11.06 13.19
C LEU A 37 -5.77 9.99 12.96
N VAL A 38 -5.93 8.80 13.54
CA VAL A 38 -5.02 7.66 13.32
C VAL A 38 -5.06 7.24 11.87
N GLY A 39 -6.26 7.12 11.31
CA GLY A 39 -6.49 6.80 9.91
C GLY A 39 -5.85 7.80 8.96
N LEU A 40 -5.95 9.10 9.25
CA LEU A 40 -5.25 10.15 8.50
C LEU A 40 -3.73 9.94 8.53
N CYS A 41 -3.13 9.73 9.71
CA CYS A 41 -1.69 9.53 9.85
C CYS A 41 -1.20 8.26 9.12
N ILE A 42 -1.92 7.15 9.27
CA ILE A 42 -1.59 5.89 8.59
C ILE A 42 -1.79 6.02 7.08
N GLY A 43 -2.89 6.62 6.63
CA GLY A 43 -3.20 6.84 5.22
C GLY A 43 -2.18 7.74 4.52
N LEU A 44 -1.73 8.82 5.18
CA LEU A 44 -0.64 9.67 4.69
C LEU A 44 0.68 8.89 4.61
N ALA A 45 1.00 8.08 5.62
CA ALA A 45 2.23 7.29 5.63
C ALA A 45 2.25 6.22 4.53
N ILE A 46 1.13 5.53 4.29
CA ILE A 46 0.99 4.54 3.21
C ILE A 46 1.09 5.22 1.85
N GLY A 47 0.36 6.32 1.62
CA GLY A 47 0.43 7.04 0.35
C GLY A 47 1.80 7.64 0.08
N ALA A 48 2.50 8.14 1.11
CA ALA A 48 3.87 8.59 0.98
C ALA A 48 4.81 7.43 0.59
N ALA A 49 4.64 6.25 1.19
CA ALA A 49 5.40 5.06 0.85
C ALA A 49 5.22 4.68 -0.62
N ASP A 50 3.96 4.53 -1.05
CA ASP A 50 3.60 4.12 -2.41
C ASP A 50 4.14 5.10 -3.45
N GLN A 51 3.98 6.40 -3.19
CA GLN A 51 4.38 7.45 -4.10
C GLN A 51 5.90 7.70 -4.14
N SER A 52 6.62 7.32 -3.08
CA SER A 52 8.07 7.43 -3.00
C SER A 52 8.80 6.38 -3.85
N ALA A 53 8.14 5.24 -4.16
CA ALA A 53 8.72 4.17 -4.97
C ALA A 53 9.24 4.69 -6.33
N ASP A 54 8.53 5.62 -6.97
CA ASP A 54 8.89 6.15 -8.29
C ASP A 54 9.67 7.48 -8.23
N GLY A 55 10.24 7.80 -7.08
CA GLY A 55 10.99 9.04 -6.81
C GLY A 55 10.09 10.23 -6.42
N TRP A 56 10.68 11.20 -5.72
CA TRP A 56 9.94 12.33 -5.16
C TRP A 56 9.55 13.33 -6.25
N ALA A 57 8.30 13.80 -6.23
CA ALA A 57 7.78 14.83 -7.13
C ALA A 57 6.59 15.55 -6.48
N ARG A 58 6.56 16.89 -6.53
CA ARG A 58 5.49 17.70 -5.90
C ARG A 58 4.09 17.38 -6.46
N ARG A 59 3.99 16.93 -7.71
CA ARG A 59 2.72 16.52 -8.35
C ARG A 59 2.08 15.27 -7.71
N LYS A 60 2.83 14.51 -6.90
CA LYS A 60 2.33 13.35 -6.16
C LYS A 60 1.67 13.70 -4.83
N LEU A 61 1.87 14.93 -4.35
CA LEU A 61 1.28 15.44 -3.11
C LEU A 61 -0.26 15.35 -3.06
N PRO A 62 -1.03 15.69 -4.11
CA PRO A 62 -2.49 15.50 -4.08
C PRO A 62 -2.91 14.03 -3.89
N ARG A 63 -2.15 13.06 -4.43
CA ARG A 63 -2.44 11.63 -4.23
C ARG A 63 -2.13 11.17 -2.80
N ILE A 64 -1.07 11.69 -2.19
CA ILE A 64 -0.78 11.48 -0.77
C ILE A 64 -1.89 12.12 0.10
N GLY A 65 -2.35 13.33 -0.26
CA GLY A 65 -3.47 13.97 0.40
C GLY A 65 -4.75 13.13 0.30
N LEU A 66 -5.04 12.59 -0.89
CA LEU A 66 -6.18 11.70 -1.11
C LEU A 66 -6.09 10.42 -0.25
N SER A 67 -4.91 9.78 -0.15
CA SER A 67 -4.74 8.62 0.72
C SER A 67 -4.93 8.96 2.20
N GLY A 68 -4.53 10.18 2.61
CA GLY A 68 -4.83 10.71 3.93
C GLY A 68 -6.33 10.91 4.18
N LEU A 69 -7.07 11.51 3.25
CA LEU A 69 -8.52 11.71 3.35
C LEU A 69 -9.28 10.38 3.40
N ILE A 70 -8.84 9.42 2.60
CA ILE A 70 -9.38 8.06 2.62
C ILE A 70 -9.08 7.39 3.96
N GLY A 71 -7.87 7.56 4.48
CA GLY A 71 -7.51 7.11 5.81
C GLY A 71 -8.38 7.73 6.90
N LEU A 72 -8.68 9.02 6.80
CA LEU A 72 -9.58 9.73 7.71
C LEU A 72 -10.98 9.10 7.68
N GLY A 73 -11.56 8.90 6.50
CA GLY A 73 -12.88 8.27 6.35
C GLY A 73 -12.91 6.81 6.84
N ALA A 74 -11.88 6.04 6.48
CA ALA A 74 -11.71 4.65 6.93
C ALA A 74 -11.56 4.55 8.45
N GLY A 75 -10.86 5.50 9.07
CA GLY A 75 -10.70 5.62 10.51
C GLY A 75 -12.00 5.94 11.24
N LEU A 76 -12.73 6.94 10.73
CA LEU A 76 -14.03 7.33 11.27
C LEU A 76 -15.00 6.15 11.23
N ALA A 77 -15.19 5.54 10.06
CA ALA A 77 -16.11 4.43 9.90
C ALA A 77 -15.62 3.18 10.65
N GLY A 78 -14.33 2.85 10.55
CA GLY A 78 -13.74 1.64 11.11
C GLY A 78 -13.83 1.59 12.65
N LEU A 79 -13.51 2.69 13.34
CA LEU A 79 -13.61 2.70 14.80
C LEU A 79 -15.05 2.81 15.30
N VAL A 80 -15.95 3.52 14.60
CA VAL A 80 -17.38 3.52 14.96
C VAL A 80 -17.97 2.12 14.82
N ILE A 81 -17.70 1.43 13.70
CA ILE A 81 -18.14 0.05 13.49
C ILE A 81 -17.52 -0.87 14.55
N GLY A 82 -16.23 -0.70 14.84
CA GLY A 82 -15.53 -1.47 15.87
C GLY A 82 -16.16 -1.29 17.26
N GLU A 83 -16.50 -0.07 17.64
CA GLU A 83 -17.13 0.22 18.94
C GLU A 83 -18.56 -0.33 19.00
N VAL A 84 -19.34 -0.25 17.92
CA VAL A 84 -20.67 -0.89 17.86
C VAL A 84 -20.57 -2.41 18.06
N ILE A 85 -19.61 -3.07 17.41
CA ILE A 85 -19.38 -4.51 17.58
C ILE A 85 -18.91 -4.82 19.01
N PHE A 86 -18.07 -3.97 19.59
CA PHE A 86 -17.58 -4.12 20.96
C PHE A 86 -18.70 -4.01 22.00
N LEU A 87 -19.57 -3.01 21.86
CA LEU A 87 -20.73 -2.82 22.73
C LEU A 87 -21.72 -3.98 22.61
N TRP A 88 -21.96 -4.47 21.40
CA TRP A 88 -22.85 -5.61 21.17
C TRP A 88 -22.30 -6.91 21.76
N ALA A 89 -20.99 -7.14 21.66
CA ALA A 89 -20.34 -8.34 22.17
C ALA A 89 -20.15 -8.36 23.70
N GLY A 90 -20.42 -7.27 24.40
CA GLY A 90 -20.16 -7.14 25.85
C GLY A 90 -18.66 -7.00 26.18
N GLY A 91 -17.85 -6.60 25.21
CA GLY A 91 -16.40 -6.43 25.34
C GLY A 91 -15.55 -7.67 25.05
N GLY A 92 -14.24 -7.52 25.25
CA GLY A 92 -13.25 -8.58 25.02
C GLY A 92 -12.33 -8.33 23.83
N VAL A 93 -11.48 -9.33 23.54
CA VAL A 93 -10.37 -9.19 22.58
C VAL A 93 -10.81 -9.35 21.14
N TRP A 94 -11.70 -10.30 20.87
CA TRP A 94 -12.14 -10.59 19.51
C TRP A 94 -12.91 -9.42 18.85
N PRO A 95 -13.80 -8.67 19.54
CA PRO A 95 -14.52 -7.54 18.93
C PRO A 95 -13.57 -6.40 18.55
N ARG A 96 -12.58 -6.12 19.40
CA ARG A 96 -11.52 -5.13 19.13
C ARG A 96 -10.69 -5.53 17.92
N ALA A 97 -10.27 -6.79 17.84
CA ALA A 97 -9.53 -7.31 16.70
C ALA A 97 -10.33 -7.22 15.39
N VAL A 98 -11.64 -7.49 15.43
CA VAL A 98 -12.53 -7.33 14.27
C VAL A 98 -12.68 -5.86 13.87
N GLY A 99 -12.82 -4.94 14.83
CA GLY A 99 -12.85 -3.49 14.54
C GLY A 99 -11.58 -3.02 13.81
N TRP A 100 -10.41 -3.44 14.29
CA TRP A 100 -9.13 -3.14 13.65
C TRP A 100 -8.96 -3.83 12.29
N ALA A 101 -9.50 -5.03 12.12
CA ALA A 101 -9.53 -5.72 10.83
C ALA A 101 -10.38 -4.95 9.80
N ILE A 102 -11.57 -4.48 10.18
CA ILE A 102 -12.44 -3.66 9.31
C ILE A 102 -11.75 -2.34 8.97
N PHE A 103 -11.13 -1.67 9.95
CA PHE A 103 -10.33 -0.48 9.72
C PHE A 103 -9.21 -0.72 8.69
N GLY A 104 -8.44 -1.80 8.86
CA GLY A 104 -7.37 -2.18 7.93
C GLY A 104 -7.89 -2.50 6.53
N LEU A 105 -9.02 -3.21 6.43
CA LEU A 105 -9.69 -3.51 5.16
C LEU A 105 -10.09 -2.21 4.43
N LEU A 106 -10.76 -1.28 5.12
CA LEU A 106 -11.18 0.00 4.55
C LEU A 106 -9.98 0.84 4.11
N LEU A 107 -8.91 0.88 4.91
CA LEU A 107 -7.65 1.54 4.55
C LEU A 107 -7.03 0.98 3.28
N GLY A 108 -7.01 -0.36 3.17
CA GLY A 108 -6.41 -1.06 2.03
C GLY A 108 -7.22 -0.91 0.75
N VAL A 109 -8.53 -1.18 0.80
CA VAL A 109 -9.44 -1.00 -0.36
C VAL A 109 -9.45 0.47 -0.81
N GLY A 110 -9.36 1.39 0.14
CA GLY A 110 -9.25 2.82 -0.12
C GLY A 110 -8.02 3.23 -0.95
N GLN A 111 -6.98 2.40 -1.07
CA GLN A 111 -5.84 2.69 -1.94
C GLN A 111 -6.17 2.53 -3.44
N TRP A 112 -7.28 1.87 -3.79
CA TRP A 112 -7.70 1.72 -5.19
C TRP A 112 -7.81 3.06 -5.95
N PRO A 113 -8.62 4.05 -5.51
CA PRO A 113 -8.72 5.33 -6.21
C PRO A 113 -7.40 6.13 -6.22
N VAL A 114 -6.49 5.88 -5.29
CA VAL A 114 -5.17 6.55 -5.23
C VAL A 114 -4.23 6.00 -6.30
N THR A 115 -4.21 4.68 -6.46
CA THR A 115 -3.31 3.97 -7.38
C THR A 115 -3.88 3.81 -8.79
N GLY A 116 -5.21 3.84 -8.92
CA GLY A 116 -5.93 3.55 -10.16
C GLY A 116 -5.96 2.06 -10.53
N LEU A 117 -5.43 1.18 -9.66
CA LEU A 117 -5.30 -0.26 -9.91
C LEU A 117 -6.28 -1.01 -9.01
N LYS A 118 -7.35 -1.57 -9.59
CA LYS A 118 -8.41 -2.25 -8.83
C LYS A 118 -7.86 -3.43 -8.04
N ASN A 119 -7.05 -4.27 -8.68
CA ASN A 119 -6.55 -5.48 -8.04
C ASN A 119 -5.56 -5.13 -6.93
N LYS A 120 -4.73 -4.10 -7.12
CA LYS A 120 -3.85 -3.60 -6.06
C LYS A 120 -4.64 -3.15 -4.82
N GLY A 121 -5.76 -2.45 -4.99
CA GLY A 121 -6.63 -2.08 -3.88
C GLY A 121 -7.28 -3.27 -3.18
N VAL A 122 -7.69 -4.31 -3.92
CA VAL A 122 -8.22 -5.54 -3.33
C VAL A 122 -7.14 -6.27 -2.51
N TYR A 123 -5.93 -6.39 -3.04
CA TYR A 123 -4.80 -7.03 -2.34
C TYR A 123 -4.40 -6.24 -1.09
N ALA A 124 -4.34 -4.91 -1.19
CA ALA A 124 -4.12 -4.04 -0.04
C ALA A 124 -5.25 -4.18 0.99
N GLY A 125 -6.51 -4.34 0.56
CA GLY A 125 -7.65 -4.62 1.43
C GLY A 125 -7.48 -5.92 2.22
N LEU A 126 -7.11 -7.01 1.54
CA LEU A 126 -6.88 -8.31 2.19
C LEU A 126 -5.69 -8.26 3.16
N GLY A 127 -4.58 -7.62 2.75
CA GLY A 127 -3.43 -7.40 3.62
C GLY A 127 -3.78 -6.52 4.84
N GLY A 128 -4.56 -5.47 4.63
CA GLY A 128 -5.06 -4.60 5.70
C GLY A 128 -5.97 -5.32 6.68
N LEU A 129 -6.87 -6.19 6.18
CA LEU A 129 -7.74 -7.03 7.02
C LEU A 129 -6.91 -7.95 7.92
N LEU A 130 -5.96 -8.69 7.35
CA LEU A 130 -5.09 -9.60 8.10
C LEU A 130 -4.19 -8.86 9.08
N GLY A 131 -3.56 -7.77 8.64
CA GLY A 131 -2.70 -6.95 9.48
C GLY A 131 -3.46 -6.25 10.61
N GLY A 132 -4.70 -5.83 10.36
CA GLY A 132 -5.58 -5.25 11.37
C GLY A 132 -6.07 -6.27 12.39
N LEU A 133 -6.41 -7.49 11.96
CA LEU A 133 -6.81 -8.57 12.85
C LEU A 133 -5.66 -9.00 13.77
N ILE A 134 -4.48 -9.27 13.19
CA ILE A 134 -3.29 -9.73 13.93
C ILE A 134 -2.76 -8.61 14.81
N GLY A 135 -2.61 -7.40 14.25
CA GLY A 135 -2.11 -6.23 14.97
C GLY A 135 -3.06 -5.80 16.09
N GLY A 136 -4.37 -5.81 15.84
CA GLY A 136 -5.41 -5.46 16.82
C GLY A 136 -5.51 -6.47 17.96
N ALA A 137 -5.45 -7.78 17.66
CA ALA A 137 -5.39 -8.81 18.69
C ALA A 137 -4.12 -8.73 19.55
N THR A 138 -2.98 -8.44 18.90
CA THR A 138 -1.69 -8.26 19.61
C THR A 138 -1.71 -7.03 20.51
N TYR A 139 -2.24 -5.90 20.02
CA TYR A 139 -2.41 -4.67 20.79
C TYR A 139 -3.24 -4.92 22.05
N GLU A 140 -4.42 -5.51 21.91
CA GLU A 140 -5.32 -5.72 23.03
C GLU A 140 -4.71 -6.69 24.06
N ARG A 141 -4.04 -7.75 23.62
CA ARG A 141 -3.34 -8.67 24.52
C ARG A 141 -2.22 -7.97 25.29
N LEU A 142 -1.47 -7.07 24.63
CA LEU A 142 -0.44 -6.26 25.27
C LEU A 142 -1.04 -5.28 26.30
N SER A 143 -2.16 -4.64 25.97
CA SER A 143 -2.85 -3.75 26.91
C SER A 143 -3.34 -4.49 28.16
N LEU A 144 -3.90 -5.69 27.98
CA LEU A 144 -4.37 -6.53 29.09
C LEU A 144 -3.22 -7.03 29.99
N THR A 145 -2.09 -7.43 29.41
CA THR A 145 -0.92 -7.86 30.20
C THR A 145 -0.27 -6.71 30.96
N LEU A 146 -0.17 -5.52 30.36
CA LEU A 146 0.36 -4.34 31.04
C LEU A 146 -0.52 -3.89 32.22
N LEU A 147 -1.84 -3.98 32.07
CA LEU A 147 -2.80 -3.74 33.16
C LEU A 147 -2.66 -4.78 34.29
N GLY A 148 -2.45 -6.06 33.95
CA GLY A 148 -2.25 -7.13 34.91
C GLY A 148 -0.93 -7.05 35.70
N LEU A 149 0.09 -6.38 35.15
CA LEU A 149 1.40 -6.17 35.79
C LEU A 149 1.43 -5.00 36.79
N GLY A 150 0.30 -4.34 37.04
CA GLY A 150 0.21 -3.23 38.01
C GLY A 150 0.86 -1.93 37.53
N ALA A 151 1.13 -1.79 36.23
CA ALA A 151 1.47 -0.49 35.66
C ALA A 151 0.32 0.48 35.92
N GLY A 152 0.63 1.70 36.41
CA GLY A 152 -0.40 2.72 36.67
C GLY A 152 -1.30 2.89 35.44
N ARG A 153 -2.62 2.98 35.66
CA ARG A 153 -3.66 3.02 34.61
C ARG A 153 -3.34 4.04 33.50
N GLU A 154 -2.72 5.17 33.85
CA GLU A 154 -2.27 6.17 32.88
C GLU A 154 -1.09 5.73 32.01
N ILE A 155 -0.09 5.04 32.57
CA ILE A 155 1.07 4.53 31.84
C ILE A 155 0.63 3.40 30.89
N ALA A 156 -0.26 2.52 31.36
CA ALA A 156 -0.82 1.44 30.55
C ALA A 156 -1.61 1.99 29.34
N LEU A 157 -2.37 3.07 29.53
CA LEU A 157 -3.17 3.68 28.45
C LEU A 157 -2.31 4.51 27.48
N THR A 158 -1.34 5.28 27.98
CA THR A 158 -0.52 6.16 27.14
C THR A 158 0.60 5.38 26.44
N VAL A 159 1.43 4.66 27.19
CA VAL A 159 2.55 3.88 26.62
C VAL A 159 2.04 2.64 25.89
N GLY A 160 1.04 1.95 26.44
CA GLY A 160 0.40 0.81 25.76
C GLY A 160 -0.32 1.22 24.48
N GLY A 161 -0.93 2.41 24.44
CA GLY A 161 -1.49 2.99 23.22
C GLY A 161 -0.41 3.30 22.16
N ALA A 162 0.76 3.80 22.57
CA ALA A 162 1.86 4.12 21.67
C ALA A 162 2.41 2.85 21.00
N VAL A 163 2.79 1.87 21.84
CA VAL A 163 3.37 0.60 21.39
C VAL A 163 2.34 -0.17 20.57
N GLY A 164 1.08 -0.16 21.02
CA GLY A 164 -0.05 -0.76 20.34
C GLY A 164 -0.28 -0.25 18.93
N LEU A 165 -0.40 1.06 18.77
CA LEU A 165 -0.63 1.68 17.45
C LEU A 165 0.57 1.52 16.51
N VAL A 166 1.79 1.49 17.05
CA VAL A 166 3.00 1.19 16.26
C VAL A 166 2.98 -0.24 15.76
N ILE A 167 2.69 -1.22 16.62
CA ILE A 167 2.58 -2.64 16.23
C ILE A 167 1.46 -2.82 15.21
N LEU A 168 0.29 -2.26 15.47
CA LEU A 168 -0.85 -2.30 14.54
C LEU A 168 -0.47 -1.73 13.16
N GLY A 169 0.10 -0.52 13.14
CA GLY A 169 0.54 0.12 11.90
C GLY A 169 1.62 -0.69 11.19
N ALA A 170 2.55 -1.30 11.93
CA ALA A 170 3.57 -2.19 11.39
C ALA A 170 2.95 -3.43 10.74
N CYS A 171 2.01 -4.10 11.42
CA CYS A 171 1.30 -5.26 10.90
C CYS A 171 0.50 -4.91 9.65
N ILE A 172 -0.30 -3.85 9.66
CA ILE A 172 -1.07 -3.40 8.49
C ILE A 172 -0.13 -3.14 7.31
N GLY A 173 0.93 -2.36 7.51
CA GLY A 173 1.88 -2.05 6.43
C GLY A 173 2.60 -3.29 5.89
N LEU A 174 3.01 -4.21 6.78
CA LEU A 174 3.68 -5.45 6.42
C LEU A 174 2.77 -6.36 5.59
N PHE A 175 1.55 -6.61 6.06
CA PHE A 175 0.62 -7.51 5.38
C PHE A 175 0.09 -6.92 4.08
N ILE A 176 -0.10 -5.61 3.97
CA ILE A 176 -0.40 -4.95 2.69
C ILE A 176 0.69 -5.28 1.65
N GLY A 177 1.96 -5.05 2.00
CA GLY A 177 3.08 -5.32 1.07
C GLY A 177 3.26 -6.81 0.78
N LEU A 178 3.08 -7.68 1.79
CA LEU A 178 3.23 -9.13 1.64
C LEU A 178 2.14 -9.71 0.72
N VAL A 179 0.87 -9.34 0.95
CA VAL A 179 -0.25 -9.82 0.14
C VAL A 179 -0.13 -9.31 -1.30
N GLU A 180 0.26 -8.04 -1.49
CA GLU A 180 0.54 -7.52 -2.84
C GLU A 180 1.67 -8.32 -3.51
N THR A 181 2.73 -8.66 -2.79
CA THR A 181 3.87 -9.41 -3.35
C THR A 181 3.50 -10.84 -3.73
N ILE A 182 2.64 -11.50 -2.96
CA ILE A 182 2.20 -12.89 -3.21
C ILE A 182 1.13 -12.94 -4.32
N LEU A 183 0.20 -12.00 -4.34
CA LEU A 183 -0.98 -12.03 -5.23
C LEU A 183 -0.78 -11.25 -6.54
N ARG A 184 0.27 -10.44 -6.68
CA ARG A 184 0.57 -9.77 -7.96
C ARG A 184 0.84 -10.80 -9.05
N ARG A 185 0.21 -10.59 -10.21
CA ARG A 185 0.28 -11.54 -11.34
C ARG A 185 1.44 -11.27 -12.29
N ALA A 186 1.76 -10.00 -12.54
CA ALA A 186 2.83 -9.61 -13.42
C ALA A 186 3.47 -8.32 -12.93
N TRP A 187 4.77 -8.18 -13.11
CA TRP A 187 5.51 -6.97 -12.77
C TRP A 187 6.74 -6.78 -13.67
N LEU A 188 7.23 -5.55 -13.74
CA LEU A 188 8.47 -5.19 -14.42
C LEU A 188 9.55 -4.96 -13.37
N CYS A 189 10.68 -5.66 -13.48
CA CYS A 189 11.86 -5.47 -12.66
C CYS A 189 12.91 -4.66 -13.44
N PHE A 190 13.16 -3.40 -13.04
CA PHE A 190 14.21 -2.61 -13.67
C PHE A 190 15.59 -3.06 -13.17
N ILE A 191 16.39 -3.63 -14.08
CA ILE A 191 17.72 -4.19 -13.78
C ILE A 191 18.85 -3.24 -14.14
N TYR A 192 18.58 -2.19 -14.92
CA TYR A 192 19.58 -1.19 -15.28
C TYR A 192 18.92 0.14 -15.63
N GLY A 193 19.56 1.25 -15.25
CA GLY A 193 19.15 2.60 -15.59
C GLY A 193 18.62 3.40 -14.40
N PRO A 194 17.96 4.55 -14.63
CA PRO A 194 17.52 5.48 -13.59
C PRO A 194 16.52 4.90 -12.58
N LEU A 195 15.87 3.79 -12.93
CA LEU A 195 14.90 3.08 -12.12
C LEU A 195 15.43 1.73 -11.60
N GLU A 196 16.74 1.49 -11.65
CA GLU A 196 17.34 0.23 -11.22
C GLU A 196 16.91 -0.19 -9.80
N GLY A 197 16.58 -1.48 -9.65
CA GLY A 197 16.07 -2.09 -8.43
C GLY A 197 14.57 -1.86 -8.18
N LYS A 198 13.89 -1.04 -9.01
CA LYS A 198 12.45 -0.78 -8.85
C LYS A 198 11.61 -1.83 -9.55
N THR A 199 10.47 -2.12 -8.94
CA THR A 199 9.47 -3.02 -9.50
C THR A 199 8.15 -2.30 -9.73
N PHE A 200 7.53 -2.54 -10.88
CA PHE A 200 6.24 -1.95 -11.24
C PHE A 200 5.22 -3.05 -11.51
N THR A 201 4.19 -3.14 -10.69
CA THR A 201 3.11 -4.11 -10.86
C THR A 201 2.26 -3.75 -12.09
N LEU A 202 2.01 -4.74 -12.94
CA LEU A 202 1.11 -4.63 -14.08
C LEU A 202 -0.25 -5.22 -13.71
N ASP A 203 -1.32 -4.49 -14.01
CA ASP A 203 -2.70 -4.88 -13.67
C ASP A 203 -3.58 -4.82 -14.91
N ASN A 204 -4.39 -5.86 -15.12
CA ASN A 204 -5.41 -5.94 -16.18
C ASN A 204 -6.47 -4.85 -16.07
N SER A 205 -6.64 -4.27 -14.89
CA SER A 205 -7.55 -3.15 -14.64
C SER A 205 -7.17 -1.90 -15.42
N ARG A 206 -5.91 -1.81 -15.86
CA ARG A 206 -5.39 -0.70 -16.65
C ARG A 206 -5.12 -1.18 -18.08
N PRO A 207 -5.86 -0.67 -19.08
CA PRO A 207 -5.80 -1.22 -20.44
C PRO A 207 -4.48 -0.91 -21.14
N VAL A 208 -3.87 0.24 -20.83
CA VAL A 208 -2.60 0.68 -21.43
C VAL A 208 -1.72 1.31 -20.36
N ILE A 209 -0.45 0.90 -20.33
CA ILE A 209 0.61 1.44 -19.48
C ILE A 209 1.68 2.03 -20.39
N THR A 210 1.98 3.30 -20.22
CA THR A 210 2.94 4.04 -21.06
C THR A 210 4.29 4.18 -20.36
N LEU A 211 5.37 3.96 -21.10
CA LEU A 211 6.75 4.11 -20.64
C LEU A 211 7.45 5.15 -21.50
N GLY A 212 8.15 6.10 -20.87
CA GLY A 212 8.86 7.15 -21.60
C GLY A 212 9.45 8.22 -20.70
N ARG A 213 10.07 9.23 -21.31
CA ARG A 213 10.70 10.34 -20.59
C ARG A 213 9.68 11.36 -20.07
N SER A 214 8.49 11.43 -20.67
CA SER A 214 7.46 12.39 -20.30
C SER A 214 6.91 12.11 -18.90
N GLU A 215 6.61 13.17 -18.14
CA GLU A 215 5.91 13.06 -16.85
C GLU A 215 4.46 12.60 -16.99
N ALA A 216 3.91 12.62 -18.21
CA ALA A 216 2.58 12.08 -18.50
C ALA A 216 2.58 10.54 -18.64
N CYS A 217 3.76 9.92 -18.76
CA CYS A 217 3.88 8.47 -18.79
C CYS A 217 3.63 7.84 -17.42
N ASP A 218 3.13 6.62 -17.44
CA ASP A 218 2.87 5.84 -16.23
C ASP A 218 4.16 5.41 -15.55
N ILE A 219 5.14 5.02 -16.35
CA ILE A 219 6.50 4.72 -15.91
C ILE A 219 7.43 5.74 -16.56
N MET A 220 7.86 6.71 -15.74
CA MET A 220 8.74 7.79 -16.19
C MET A 220 10.20 7.37 -16.11
N LEU A 221 10.85 7.22 -17.26
CA LEU A 221 12.28 6.99 -17.42
C LEU A 221 13.05 8.32 -17.25
N ARG A 222 13.18 8.79 -16.00
CA ARG A 222 13.85 10.07 -15.70
C ARG A 222 15.29 10.08 -16.17
N HIS A 223 15.74 11.19 -16.73
CA HIS A 223 17.16 11.40 -17.09
C HIS A 223 17.72 10.40 -18.13
N ASP A 224 16.86 9.73 -18.90
CA ASP A 224 17.28 8.90 -20.04
C ASP A 224 17.15 9.71 -21.34
N PRO A 225 18.23 10.27 -21.90
CA PRO A 225 18.16 11.09 -23.11
C PRO A 225 17.82 10.27 -24.36
N GLU A 226 18.02 8.95 -24.33
CA GLU A 226 17.69 8.04 -25.44
C GLU A 226 16.21 7.62 -25.42
N ALA A 227 15.48 7.98 -24.36
CA ALA A 227 14.05 7.71 -24.26
C ALA A 227 13.20 8.82 -24.92
N GLY A 228 12.37 8.44 -25.90
CA GLY A 228 11.28 9.27 -26.43
C GLY A 228 10.30 9.75 -25.35
N ALA A 229 9.45 10.73 -25.66
CA ALA A 229 8.52 11.28 -24.69
C ALA A 229 7.52 10.20 -24.24
N VAL A 230 6.94 9.47 -25.20
CA VAL A 230 6.26 8.18 -24.99
C VAL A 230 7.03 7.13 -25.79
N HIS A 231 7.95 6.40 -25.16
CA HIS A 231 8.85 5.47 -25.85
C HIS A 231 8.16 4.16 -26.22
N ALA A 232 7.39 3.59 -25.30
CA ALA A 232 6.66 2.34 -25.51
C ALA A 232 5.35 2.32 -24.73
N ALA A 233 4.44 1.45 -25.13
CA ALA A 233 3.20 1.18 -24.43
C ALA A 233 3.02 -0.34 -24.25
N ILE A 234 2.56 -0.75 -23.07
CA ILE A 234 2.14 -2.11 -22.76
C ILE A 234 0.62 -2.10 -22.69
N ALA A 235 -0.02 -2.80 -23.63
CA ALA A 235 -1.45 -3.00 -23.63
C ALA A 235 -1.80 -4.34 -22.96
N THR A 236 -2.85 -4.36 -22.15
CA THR A 236 -3.30 -5.57 -21.47
C THR A 236 -4.58 -6.08 -22.13
N THR A 237 -4.52 -7.27 -22.74
CA THR A 237 -5.67 -7.89 -23.42
C THR A 237 -5.80 -9.34 -22.98
N GLY A 238 -6.92 -9.70 -22.35
CA GLY A 238 -7.17 -11.09 -21.93
C GLY A 238 -6.14 -11.67 -20.94
N GLY A 239 -5.43 -10.82 -20.19
CA GLY A 239 -4.35 -11.23 -19.27
C GLY A 239 -2.97 -11.37 -19.91
N ALA A 240 -2.85 -11.19 -21.24
CA ALA A 240 -1.58 -11.07 -21.93
C ALA A 240 -1.13 -9.59 -21.98
N PHE A 241 0.17 -9.36 -21.84
CA PHE A 241 0.79 -8.04 -21.91
C PHE A 241 1.51 -7.87 -23.24
N THR A 242 1.04 -6.95 -24.08
CA THR A 242 1.62 -6.71 -25.41
C THR A 242 2.40 -5.40 -25.40
N LEU A 243 3.71 -5.48 -25.62
CA LEU A 243 4.60 -4.34 -25.76
C LEU A 243 4.60 -3.82 -27.19
N THR A 244 4.36 -2.52 -27.35
CA THR A 244 4.37 -1.81 -28.63
C THR A 244 5.26 -0.56 -28.53
N PRO A 245 6.28 -0.39 -29.38
CA PRO A 245 7.04 0.84 -29.53
C PRO A 245 6.15 2.02 -29.94
N ARG A 246 6.56 3.23 -29.57
CA ARG A 246 5.88 4.47 -29.95
C ARG A 246 6.87 5.45 -30.59
N GLU A 247 7.65 6.16 -29.77
CA GLU A 247 8.57 7.21 -30.23
C GLU A 247 10.05 6.81 -30.15
N GLY A 248 10.35 5.51 -30.02
CA GLY A 248 11.73 5.05 -29.92
C GLY A 248 11.90 3.55 -30.17
N PRO A 249 13.14 3.10 -30.47
CA PRO A 249 13.43 1.70 -30.71
C PRO A 249 13.39 0.90 -29.41
N VAL A 250 12.58 -0.15 -29.41
CA VAL A 250 12.51 -1.13 -28.33
C VAL A 250 13.34 -2.33 -28.71
N ALA A 251 14.21 -2.79 -27.81
CA ALA A 251 15.03 -3.96 -28.05
C ALA A 251 14.76 -5.06 -27.03
N LEU A 252 14.56 -6.28 -27.50
CA LEU A 252 14.63 -7.49 -26.69
C LEU A 252 16.09 -7.93 -26.58
N ARG A 253 16.58 -8.08 -25.36
CA ARG A 253 17.92 -8.61 -25.07
C ARG A 253 17.83 -10.11 -24.87
N THR A 254 18.55 -10.86 -25.69
CA THR A 254 18.74 -12.30 -25.56
C THR A 254 20.23 -12.61 -25.43
N VAL A 255 20.59 -13.86 -25.11
CA VAL A 255 21.99 -14.31 -25.04
C VAL A 255 22.75 -14.04 -26.35
N GLY A 256 22.05 -14.05 -27.49
CA GLY A 256 22.60 -13.78 -28.83
C GLY A 256 22.68 -12.30 -29.23
N GLY A 257 22.29 -11.36 -28.38
CA GLY A 257 22.36 -9.91 -28.66
C GLY A 257 21.03 -9.18 -28.48
N ALA A 258 20.90 -8.03 -29.14
CA ALA A 258 19.69 -7.20 -29.09
C ALA A 258 18.89 -7.34 -30.38
N GLN A 259 17.60 -7.66 -30.28
CA GLN A 259 16.67 -7.73 -31.41
C GLN A 259 15.66 -6.60 -31.31
N SER A 260 15.45 -5.86 -32.40
CA SER A 260 14.42 -4.81 -32.46
C SER A 260 13.02 -5.43 -32.38
N VAL A 261 12.15 -4.85 -31.55
CA VAL A 261 10.79 -5.31 -31.32
C VAL A 261 9.81 -4.32 -31.95
N THR A 262 8.88 -4.80 -32.77
CA THR A 262 7.79 -3.99 -33.35
C THR A 262 6.47 -4.15 -32.62
N THR A 263 6.06 -5.37 -32.30
CA THR A 263 4.95 -5.67 -31.39
C THR A 263 5.19 -7.07 -30.86
N ARG A 264 5.18 -7.23 -29.53
CA ARG A 264 5.45 -8.53 -28.92
C ARG A 264 4.63 -8.75 -27.67
N ILE A 265 4.08 -9.95 -27.53
CA ILE A 265 3.51 -10.42 -26.27
C ILE A 265 4.68 -10.75 -25.35
N LEU A 266 4.73 -10.10 -24.18
CA LEU A 266 5.77 -10.29 -23.19
C LEU A 266 5.67 -11.70 -22.60
N GLN A 267 6.81 -12.38 -22.56
CA GLN A 267 6.99 -13.67 -21.93
C GLN A 267 7.80 -13.52 -20.64
N PRO A 268 7.53 -14.33 -19.60
CA PRO A 268 8.31 -14.30 -18.37
C PRO A 268 9.80 -14.48 -18.65
N GLY A 269 10.64 -13.67 -18.00
CA GLY A 269 12.09 -13.61 -18.22
C GLY A 269 12.53 -12.70 -19.38
N ASP A 270 11.60 -12.15 -20.18
CA ASP A 270 11.95 -11.23 -21.27
C ASP A 270 12.68 -10.00 -20.73
N THR A 271 13.92 -9.81 -21.17
CA THR A 271 14.70 -8.62 -20.87
C THR A 271 14.52 -7.58 -21.97
N ILE A 272 13.80 -6.51 -21.68
CA ILE A 272 13.51 -5.42 -22.61
C ILE A 272 14.42 -4.22 -22.31
N GLN A 273 14.91 -3.59 -23.37
CA GLN A 273 15.62 -2.32 -23.33
C GLN A 273 14.82 -1.22 -24.02
N LEU A 274 14.67 -0.10 -23.33
CA LEU A 274 14.10 1.17 -23.82
C LEU A 274 15.11 2.27 -23.56
N GLY A 275 15.70 2.85 -24.62
CA GLY A 275 16.83 3.77 -24.46
C GLY A 275 17.97 3.11 -23.68
N ARG A 276 18.38 3.73 -22.56
CA ARG A 276 19.37 3.16 -21.64
C ARG A 276 18.78 2.25 -20.57
N SER A 277 17.47 2.33 -20.34
CA SER A 277 16.80 1.59 -19.28
C SER A 277 16.54 0.13 -19.69
N ARG A 278 16.76 -0.82 -18.77
CA ARG A 278 16.45 -2.24 -18.98
C ARG A 278 15.56 -2.77 -17.87
N PHE A 279 14.57 -3.57 -18.26
CA PHE A 279 13.71 -4.27 -17.33
C PHE A 279 13.46 -5.71 -17.75
N VAL A 280 13.19 -6.57 -16.78
CA VAL A 280 12.75 -7.94 -16.96
C VAL A 280 11.25 -8.00 -16.70
N PHE A 281 10.50 -8.65 -17.58
CA PHE A 281 9.09 -8.95 -17.34
C PHE A 281 8.97 -10.26 -16.57
N GLU A 282 8.25 -10.23 -15.46
CA GLU A 282 8.11 -11.35 -14.53
C GLU A 282 6.63 -11.63 -14.27
N THR A 283 6.29 -12.89 -13.98
CA THR A 283 4.93 -13.28 -13.60
C THR A 283 4.92 -14.13 -12.33
N GLY A 284 3.82 -14.04 -11.57
CA GLY A 284 3.66 -14.72 -10.29
C GLY A 284 3.40 -16.23 -10.40
N ALA A 285 3.17 -16.76 -11.60
CA ALA A 285 2.77 -18.15 -11.82
C ALA A 285 3.91 -19.07 -12.33
N GLU A 286 5.09 -18.54 -12.69
CA GLU A 286 6.18 -19.33 -13.27
C GLU A 286 7.47 -19.25 -12.44
N ARG A 287 7.42 -19.70 -11.18
CA ARG A 287 8.63 -20.00 -10.37
C ARG A 287 8.85 -21.49 -10.12
N GLU A 288 8.28 -22.37 -10.94
CA GLU A 288 8.51 -23.82 -10.85
C GLU A 288 9.59 -24.35 -11.83
N GLY A 289 10.26 -23.48 -12.60
CA GLY A 289 11.17 -23.90 -13.68
C GLY A 289 12.69 -23.79 -13.46
N GLU A 290 13.18 -23.02 -12.48
CA GLU A 290 14.63 -22.73 -12.35
C GLU A 290 15.24 -23.17 -11.01
N ALA A 291 14.81 -24.33 -10.52
CA ALA A 291 15.53 -25.07 -9.50
C ALA A 291 15.66 -26.55 -9.91
N GLN A 292 16.45 -26.80 -10.95
CA GLN A 292 17.06 -28.11 -11.22
C GLN A 292 18.55 -27.93 -11.52
#